data_AF-A0A8B8BLH6-F1
#
_entry.id   AF-A0A8B8BLH6-F1
#
_cell.length_a   1.000
_cell.length_b   1.000
_cell.length_c   1.000
_cell.angle_alpha   90.00
_cell.angle_beta   90.00
_cell.angle_gamma   90.00
#
_symmetry.space_group_name_H-M   'P 1'
#
loop_
_entity.id
_entity.type
_entity.pdbx_description
1 polymer ?
#
loop_
_entity_poly.entity_id
_entity_poly.type
_entity_poly.pdbx_seq_one_letter_code
_entity_poly.pdbx_strand_id
1 'polypeptide(L)'
;MVLRVRTNTEEDSLPVMSTAIHDLLQKRFIQAVIKQRSDNPFDTRLELAPINRVTKLLKQMNEDGVEDGPEPSQIIGVCEGDIIEINFRGNIQNSSSDKCPRFVYNSNVPSLLEFYLSEVDQYLQRNFSVFRGVVELYRTYYVTADKKAVAQKEALVDENSFCVRREKKKTLLCEIPITIPKYHVEPSPVPLQAPVVIRNDSDPVNDDLMRHLAADMGDEWRKVAMTLNISRARIQAILRNTQISDSTDEDARYQMLITWLKKMPKSIEKVTVLTNAFMKNGRPDLAVQVRIKDEAFRRNITQTV
;
A
#
# COMPACT_ATOMS: atom_id res chain seq x y z
N MET A 1 33.91 29.29 -27.23
CA MET A 1 33.90 27.84 -27.52
C MET A 1 34.33 27.64 -28.96
N VAL A 2 35.25 26.72 -29.25
CA VAL A 2 35.65 26.39 -30.62
C VAL A 2 34.98 25.08 -31.02
N LEU A 3 34.10 25.12 -32.02
CA LEU A 3 33.40 23.93 -32.53
C LEU A 3 34.08 23.46 -33.83
N ARG A 4 34.67 22.27 -33.80
CA ARG A 4 35.24 21.63 -34.99
C ARG A 4 34.28 20.56 -35.49
N VAL A 5 33.57 20.84 -36.57
CA VAL A 5 32.59 19.92 -37.15
C VAL A 5 33.21 19.22 -38.36
N ARG A 6 32.94 17.91 -38.53
CA ARG A 6 33.47 17.11 -39.65
C ARG A 6 32.70 17.33 -40.96
N THR A 7 31.45 17.80 -40.86
CA THR A 7 30.57 18.08 -41.98
C THR A 7 30.55 19.58 -42.26
N ASN A 8 30.39 19.95 -43.53
CA ASN A 8 30.22 21.35 -43.92
C ASN A 8 28.81 21.81 -43.54
N THR A 9 28.64 22.30 -42.32
CA THR A 9 27.35 22.74 -41.78
C THR A 9 27.14 24.22 -42.06
N GLU A 10 25.89 24.63 -42.32
CA GLU A 10 25.51 26.03 -42.57
C GLU A 10 25.87 26.94 -41.37
N GLU A 11 26.44 28.12 -41.64
CA GLU A 11 26.91 29.04 -40.59
C GLU A 11 25.82 29.45 -39.59
N ASP A 12 24.56 29.54 -40.04
CA ASP A 12 23.40 29.89 -39.21
C ASP A 12 23.03 28.81 -38.17
N SER A 13 23.42 27.56 -38.42
CA SER A 13 23.13 26.45 -37.51
C SER A 13 24.16 26.33 -36.36
N LEU A 14 25.37 26.85 -36.57
CA LEU A 14 26.46 26.82 -35.59
C LEU A 14 26.13 27.52 -34.26
N PRO A 15 25.51 28.72 -34.20
CA PRO A 15 25.16 29.35 -32.92
C PRO A 15 24.09 28.56 -32.17
N VAL A 16 23.13 27.94 -32.86
CA VAL A 16 22.10 27.10 -32.23
C VAL A 16 22.72 25.86 -31.61
N MET A 17 23.60 25.17 -32.35
CA MET A 17 24.36 24.02 -31.83
C MET A 17 25.25 24.41 -30.65
N SER A 18 25.94 25.56 -30.75
CA SER A 18 26.79 26.09 -29.69
C SER A 18 26.01 26.32 -28.41
N THR A 19 24.84 26.95 -28.53
CA THR A 19 23.96 27.23 -27.38
C THR A 19 23.42 25.93 -26.79
N ALA A 20 22.98 24.99 -27.61
CA ALA A 20 22.50 23.68 -27.14
C ALA A 20 23.60 22.88 -26.39
N ILE A 21 24.83 22.87 -26.92
CA ILE A 21 25.96 22.20 -26.26
C ILE A 21 26.31 22.92 -24.95
N HIS A 22 26.35 24.26 -24.95
CA HIS A 22 26.61 25.04 -23.76
C HIS A 22 25.57 24.75 -22.66
N ASP A 23 24.29 24.72 -23.02
CA ASP A 23 23.19 24.41 -22.10
C ASP A 23 23.28 22.99 -21.54
N LEU A 24 23.74 22.03 -22.34
CA LEU A 24 23.97 20.65 -21.89
C LEU A 24 25.19 20.54 -20.97
N LEU A 25 26.27 21.28 -21.25
CA LEU A 25 27.48 21.31 -20.42
C LEU A 25 27.23 21.98 -19.05
N GLN A 26 26.30 22.93 -19.00
CA GLN A 26 25.91 23.61 -17.76
C GLN A 26 25.01 22.73 -16.87
N LYS A 27 24.31 21.75 -17.46
CA LYS A 27 23.45 20.83 -16.71
C LYS A 27 24.27 19.80 -15.94
N ARG A 28 23.86 19.57 -14.70
CA ARG A 28 24.31 18.51 -13.82
C ARG A 28 23.19 17.50 -13.65
N PHE A 29 23.54 16.24 -13.83
CA PHE A 29 22.60 15.14 -13.63
C PHE A 29 22.68 14.65 -12.19
N ILE A 30 21.55 14.74 -11.50
CA ILE A 30 21.40 14.42 -10.09
C ILE A 30 20.23 13.47 -9.88
N GLN A 31 20.18 12.88 -8.69
CA GLN A 31 19.07 12.08 -8.21
C GLN A 31 18.65 12.62 -6.84
N ALA A 32 17.35 12.74 -6.63
CA ALA A 32 16.77 13.12 -5.34
C ALA A 32 16.54 11.85 -4.52
N VAL A 33 17.07 11.82 -3.30
CA VAL A 33 16.92 10.72 -2.37
C VAL A 33 16.15 11.24 -1.16
N ILE A 34 15.02 10.61 -0.87
CA ILE A 34 14.21 10.90 0.31
C ILE A 34 14.19 9.65 1.18
N LYS A 35 14.59 9.80 2.44
CA LYS A 35 14.53 8.74 3.45
C LYS A 35 13.99 9.28 4.77
N GLN A 36 13.41 8.38 5.55
CA GLN A 36 12.80 8.63 6.86
C GLN A 36 13.65 7.99 7.94
N ARG A 37 13.70 8.60 9.13
CA ARG A 37 14.40 8.01 10.27
C ARG A 37 13.71 6.73 10.72
N SER A 38 14.51 5.74 11.08
CA SER A 38 14.01 4.47 11.62
C SER A 38 13.33 4.66 12.98
N ASP A 39 13.84 5.59 13.80
CA ASP A 39 13.27 5.91 15.11
C ASP A 39 11.98 6.74 15.01
N ASN A 40 11.89 7.62 14.00
CA ASN A 40 10.78 8.53 13.82
C ASN A 40 10.44 8.69 12.33
N PRO A 41 9.37 8.03 11.85
CA PRO A 41 8.99 8.06 10.44
C PRO A 41 8.43 9.41 9.98
N PHE A 42 8.14 10.34 10.89
CA PHE A 42 7.75 11.70 10.55
C PHE A 42 8.96 12.58 10.21
N ASP A 43 10.13 12.27 10.75
CA ASP A 43 11.35 13.00 10.44
C ASP A 43 11.94 12.50 9.12
N THR A 44 11.91 13.38 8.11
CA THR A 44 12.26 13.04 6.73
C THR A 44 13.44 13.87 6.27
N ARG A 45 14.42 13.18 5.69
CA ARG A 45 15.63 13.76 5.11
C ARG A 45 15.60 13.62 3.60
N LEU A 46 15.66 14.75 2.90
CA LEU A 46 15.80 14.85 1.45
C LEU A 46 17.21 15.35 1.13
N GLU A 47 17.89 14.64 0.25
CA GLU A 47 19.21 15.04 -0.23
C GLU A 47 19.33 14.87 -1.75
N LEU A 48 19.91 15.87 -2.42
CA LEU A 48 20.20 15.82 -3.86
C LEU A 48 21.66 15.45 -4.08
N ALA A 49 21.90 14.33 -4.76
CA ALA A 49 23.25 13.85 -5.03
C ALA A 49 23.51 13.71 -6.54
N PRO A 50 24.73 13.99 -7.01
CA PRO A 50 25.16 13.59 -8.35
C PRO A 50 25.06 12.06 -8.50
N ILE A 51 24.69 11.57 -9.69
CA ILE A 51 24.48 10.13 -9.97
C ILE A 51 25.64 9.27 -9.44
N ASN A 52 26.88 9.72 -9.65
CA ASN A 52 28.09 8.99 -9.27
C ASN A 52 28.27 8.83 -7.75
N ARG A 53 27.58 9.63 -6.93
CA ARG A 53 27.69 9.65 -5.47
C ARG A 53 26.46 9.10 -4.74
N VAL A 54 25.37 8.79 -5.45
CA VAL A 54 24.12 8.30 -4.85
C VAL A 54 24.33 7.05 -4.01
N THR A 55 25.10 6.09 -4.51
CA THR A 55 25.37 4.83 -3.79
C THR A 55 26.16 5.05 -2.50
N LYS A 56 27.08 6.01 -2.48
CA LYS A 56 27.81 6.41 -1.27
C LYS A 56 26.87 7.12 -0.30
N LEU A 57 26.03 8.03 -0.80
CA LEU A 57 25.06 8.74 0.01
C LEU A 57 24.08 7.78 0.70
N LEU A 58 23.53 6.80 -0.02
CA LEU A 58 22.62 5.81 0.56
C LEU A 58 23.27 5.04 1.72
N LYS A 59 24.55 4.68 1.59
CA LYS A 59 25.30 4.04 2.70
C LYS A 59 25.43 4.98 3.90
N GLN A 60 25.75 6.25 3.68
CA GLN A 60 25.84 7.26 4.73
C GLN A 60 24.49 7.50 5.42
N MET A 61 23.40 7.58 4.66
CA MET A 61 22.05 7.73 5.22
C MET A 61 21.65 6.52 6.08
N ASN A 62 22.04 5.31 5.66
CA ASN A 62 21.83 4.10 6.46
C ASN A 62 22.66 4.10 7.74
N GLU A 63 23.92 4.56 7.68
CA GLU A 63 24.78 4.76 8.87
C GLU A 63 24.22 5.81 9.83
N ASP A 64 23.58 6.86 9.31
CA ASP A 64 22.91 7.91 10.06
C ASP A 64 21.55 7.45 10.67
N GLY A 65 21.12 6.20 10.43
CA GLY A 65 19.87 5.63 10.94
C GLY A 65 18.62 5.97 10.11
N VAL A 66 18.80 6.49 8.89
CA VAL A 66 17.74 6.93 7.97
C VAL A 66 17.59 5.92 6.82
N GLU A 67 17.03 4.75 7.10
CA GLU A 67 16.94 3.63 6.14
C GLU A 67 15.59 3.57 5.41
N ASP A 68 14.50 3.91 6.11
CA ASP A 68 13.14 3.72 5.62
C ASP A 68 12.79 4.74 4.52
N GLY A 69 11.94 4.33 3.56
CA GLY A 69 11.45 5.22 2.50
C GLY A 69 11.74 4.75 1.07
N PRO A 70 11.23 5.52 0.08
CA PRO A 70 11.16 5.11 -1.32
C PRO A 70 12.53 4.98 -1.99
N GLU A 71 12.54 4.37 -3.17
CA GLU A 71 13.72 4.36 -4.04
C GLU A 71 14.08 5.78 -4.53
N PRO A 72 15.36 6.03 -4.83
CA PRO A 72 15.80 7.29 -5.41
C PRO A 72 14.99 7.71 -6.66
N SER A 73 14.83 9.01 -6.86
CA SER A 73 14.03 9.58 -7.97
C SER A 73 14.58 9.20 -9.35
N GLN A 74 13.90 9.62 -10.41
CA GLN A 74 14.49 9.61 -11.75
C GLN A 74 15.68 10.56 -11.82
N ILE A 75 16.52 10.40 -12.86
CA ILE A 75 17.63 11.30 -13.13
C ILE A 75 17.09 12.66 -13.56
N ILE A 76 17.51 13.71 -12.87
CA ILE A 76 17.06 15.09 -13.08
C ILE A 76 18.26 15.93 -13.54
N GLY A 77 18.03 16.80 -14.54
CA GLY A 77 19.01 17.79 -14.97
C GLY A 77 18.78 19.15 -14.30
N VAL A 78 19.72 19.58 -13.45
CA VAL A 78 19.71 20.90 -12.79
C VAL A 78 20.94 21.71 -13.16
N CYS A 79 20.87 23.03 -13.05
CA CYS A 79 22.01 23.93 -13.20
C CYS A 79 22.53 24.38 -11.83
N GLU A 80 23.79 24.77 -11.76
CA GLU A 80 24.34 25.36 -10.53
C GLU A 80 23.67 26.70 -10.24
N GLY A 81 23.26 26.90 -8.97
CA GLY A 81 22.53 28.09 -8.55
C GLY A 81 21.01 28.02 -8.75
N ASP A 82 20.48 26.91 -9.30
CA ASP A 82 19.04 26.71 -9.38
C ASP A 82 18.41 26.63 -7.97
N ILE A 83 17.26 27.29 -7.78
CA ILE A 83 16.50 27.20 -6.54
C ILE A 83 15.55 26.01 -6.66
N ILE A 84 15.72 25.04 -5.77
CA ILE A 84 14.85 23.88 -5.64
C ILE A 84 13.83 24.18 -4.56
N GLU A 85 12.55 24.08 -4.90
CA GLU A 85 11.41 24.30 -4.02
C GLU A 85 10.63 23.00 -3.89
N ILE A 86 10.25 22.65 -2.67
CA ILE A 86 9.54 21.41 -2.39
C ILE A 86 8.10 21.72 -2.04
N ASN A 87 7.20 21.00 -2.71
CA ASN A 87 5.78 21.04 -2.47
C ASN A 87 5.29 19.67 -2.01
N PHE A 88 4.19 19.68 -1.27
CA PHE A 88 3.55 18.46 -0.78
C PHE A 88 2.16 18.34 -1.40
N ARG A 89 1.83 17.12 -1.84
CA ARG A 89 0.54 16.80 -2.45
C ARG A 89 -0.05 15.55 -1.80
N GLY A 90 -1.38 15.54 -1.67
CA GLY A 90 -2.12 14.44 -1.05
C GLY A 90 -2.38 14.71 0.42
N ASN A 91 -2.34 13.67 1.26
CA ASN A 91 -2.67 13.77 2.68
C ASN A 91 -1.44 14.03 3.57
N ILE A 92 -0.40 14.63 3.02
CA ILE A 92 0.86 14.87 3.71
C ILE A 92 1.23 16.34 3.51
N GLN A 93 1.74 16.96 4.57
CA GLN A 93 2.24 18.33 4.58
C GLN A 93 3.48 18.43 5.46
N ASN A 94 4.24 19.51 5.26
CA ASN A 94 5.30 19.88 6.18
C ASN A 94 4.70 20.53 7.44
N SER A 95 5.06 20.02 8.61
CA SER A 95 4.69 20.59 9.90
C SER A 95 5.57 21.77 10.31
N SER A 96 6.72 21.98 9.65
CA SER A 96 7.61 23.10 9.95
C SER A 96 7.01 24.45 9.53
N SER A 97 7.54 25.55 10.10
CA SER A 97 7.09 26.94 9.83
C SER A 97 7.09 27.29 8.32
N ASP A 98 8.01 26.70 7.55
CA ASP A 98 8.06 26.87 6.09
C ASP A 98 7.27 25.77 5.38
N LYS A 99 6.11 26.13 4.83
CA LYS A 99 5.23 25.20 4.10
C LYS A 99 5.87 24.68 2.81
N CYS A 100 6.73 25.48 2.18
CA CYS A 100 7.39 25.16 0.91
C CYS A 100 8.90 25.39 1.05
N PRO A 101 9.63 24.46 1.70
CA PRO A 101 11.04 24.65 1.94
C PRO A 101 11.79 24.70 0.61
N ARG A 102 12.79 25.58 0.56
CA ARG A 102 13.60 25.84 -0.63
C ARG A 102 15.07 25.96 -0.29
N PHE A 103 15.92 25.48 -1.20
CA PHE A 103 17.36 25.63 -1.09
C PHE A 103 17.97 25.83 -2.48
N VAL A 104 19.22 26.28 -2.52
CA VAL A 104 19.97 26.50 -3.77
C VAL A 104 20.83 25.28 -4.03
N TYR A 105 20.74 24.72 -5.24
CA TYR A 105 21.56 23.59 -5.63
C TYR A 105 22.99 24.03 -5.97
N ASN A 106 23.97 23.34 -5.38
CA ASN A 106 25.39 23.54 -5.66
C ASN A 106 26.11 22.17 -5.66
N SER A 107 26.86 21.87 -6.71
CA SER A 107 27.58 20.60 -6.87
C SER A 107 28.62 20.32 -5.76
N ASN A 108 29.17 21.39 -5.15
CA ASN A 108 30.23 21.30 -4.15
C ASN A 108 29.73 21.37 -2.71
N VAL A 109 28.44 21.68 -2.50
CA VAL A 109 27.82 21.80 -1.17
C VAL A 109 26.73 20.74 -1.06
N PRO A 110 26.70 19.91 0.00
CA PRO A 110 25.64 18.94 0.19
C PRO A 110 24.29 19.67 0.25
N SER A 111 23.42 19.34 -0.69
CA SER A 111 22.09 19.91 -0.82
C SER A 111 21.11 19.07 0.01
N LEU A 112 21.17 19.31 1.32
CA LEU A 112 20.44 18.59 2.35
C LEU A 112 19.28 19.43 2.90
N LEU A 113 18.12 18.81 3.04
CA LEU A 113 16.98 19.38 3.73
C LEU A 113 16.31 18.35 4.63
N GLU A 114 16.10 18.72 5.89
CA GLU A 114 15.34 17.95 6.87
C GLU A 114 14.02 18.66 7.16
N PHE A 115 12.92 17.91 7.17
CA PHE A 115 11.60 18.43 7.45
C PHE A 115 10.72 17.38 8.14
N TYR A 116 9.75 17.86 8.91
CA TYR A 116 8.84 17.01 9.67
C TYR A 116 7.52 16.85 8.93
N LEU A 117 7.16 15.62 8.58
CA LEU A 117 5.92 15.31 7.91
C LEU A 117 4.77 15.19 8.92
N SER A 118 3.62 15.74 8.55
CA SER A 118 2.35 15.52 9.24
C SER A 118 1.25 15.26 8.23
N GLU A 119 0.20 14.58 8.68
CA GLU A 119 -1.02 14.43 7.89
C GLU A 119 -1.78 15.76 7.79
N VAL A 120 -2.51 15.93 6.69
CA VAL A 120 -3.44 17.05 6.51
C VAL A 120 -4.79 16.73 7.17
N ASP A 121 -5.30 15.53 6.93
CA ASP A 121 -6.55 15.03 7.48
C ASP A 121 -6.40 13.59 7.97
N GLN A 122 -6.64 13.39 9.26
CA GLN A 122 -6.58 12.08 9.92
C GLN A 122 -7.65 11.08 9.43
N TYR A 123 -8.75 11.56 8.84
CA TYR A 123 -9.89 10.71 8.43
C TYR A 123 -9.78 10.21 6.98
N LEU A 124 -8.88 10.80 6.19
CA LEU A 124 -8.62 10.34 4.83
C LEU A 124 -7.94 8.97 4.83
N GLN A 125 -8.13 8.24 3.73
CA GLN A 125 -7.47 6.96 3.50
C GLN A 125 -7.76 5.90 4.57
N ARG A 126 -8.93 5.92 5.22
CA ARG A 126 -9.33 5.02 6.33
C ARG A 126 -9.02 3.54 6.09
N ASN A 127 -9.15 3.07 4.85
CA ASN A 127 -8.93 1.67 4.48
C ASN A 127 -7.44 1.27 4.43
N PHE A 128 -6.52 2.22 4.51
CA PHE A 128 -5.08 1.97 4.56
C PHE A 128 -4.56 2.09 6.00
N SER A 129 -3.55 1.27 6.32
CA SER A 129 -2.80 1.35 7.59
C SER A 129 -1.80 2.51 7.62
N VAL A 130 -1.53 3.13 6.47
CA VAL A 130 -0.57 4.25 6.30
C VAL A 130 -1.25 5.43 5.62
N PHE A 131 -0.83 6.65 5.94
CA PHE A 131 -1.13 7.81 5.11
C PHE A 131 -0.16 7.88 3.94
N ARG A 132 -0.68 8.19 2.75
CA ARG A 132 0.09 8.30 1.50
C ARG A 132 0.03 9.72 0.98
N GLY A 133 1.15 10.18 0.46
CA GLY A 133 1.28 11.47 -0.22
C GLY A 133 2.45 11.47 -1.18
N VAL A 134 2.68 12.63 -1.79
CA VAL A 134 3.70 12.83 -2.81
C VAL A 134 4.47 14.11 -2.51
N VAL A 135 5.79 14.03 -2.58
CA VAL A 135 6.70 15.16 -2.51
C VAL A 135 7.05 15.57 -3.94
N GLU A 136 6.74 16.81 -4.29
CA GLU A 136 7.00 17.38 -5.61
C GLU A 136 8.20 18.31 -5.53
N LEU A 137 9.23 18.06 -6.35
CA LEU A 137 10.38 18.95 -6.46
C LEU A 137 10.22 19.87 -7.67
N TYR A 138 10.27 21.17 -7.44
CA TYR A 138 10.20 22.19 -8.47
C TYR A 138 11.54 22.94 -8.58
N ARG A 139 11.92 23.23 -9.81
CA ARG A 139 12.98 24.17 -10.12
C ARG A 139 12.39 25.54 -10.37
N THR A 140 12.89 26.52 -9.64
CA THR A 140 12.59 27.94 -9.84
C THR A 140 13.83 28.63 -10.41
N TYR A 141 13.67 29.28 -11.56
CA TYR A 141 14.76 30.02 -12.21
C TYR A 141 14.23 31.30 -12.86
N TYR A 142 15.13 32.27 -13.00
CA TYR A 142 14.83 33.56 -13.60
C TYR A 142 15.20 33.53 -15.09
N VAL A 143 14.25 33.88 -15.95
CA VAL A 143 14.46 33.97 -17.39
C VAL A 143 14.29 35.42 -17.82
N THR A 144 15.19 35.89 -18.68
CA THR A 144 15.05 37.16 -19.36
C THR A 144 13.81 37.09 -20.26
N ALA A 145 12.84 37.99 -20.10
CA ALA A 145 11.63 37.98 -20.93
C ALA A 145 11.98 38.05 -22.43
N ASP A 146 11.31 37.24 -23.25
CA ASP A 146 11.49 37.27 -24.70
C ASP A 146 11.08 38.65 -25.23
N LYS A 147 11.98 39.30 -25.97
CA LYS A 147 11.74 40.62 -26.58
C LYS A 147 10.46 40.66 -27.43
N LYS A 148 10.00 39.52 -27.95
CA LYS A 148 8.76 39.40 -28.75
C LYS A 148 7.47 39.45 -27.93
N ALA A 149 7.48 39.05 -26.66
CA ALA A 149 6.31 39.09 -25.78
C ALA A 149 6.12 40.46 -25.12
N VAL A 150 7.21 41.18 -24.88
CA VAL A 150 7.20 42.54 -24.29
C VAL A 150 6.71 43.59 -25.30
N ALA A 151 7.01 43.40 -26.59
CA ALA A 151 6.58 44.31 -27.67
C ALA A 151 5.05 44.41 -27.86
N GLN A 152 4.27 43.45 -27.35
CA GLN A 152 2.80 43.51 -27.38
C GLN A 152 2.17 44.17 -26.15
N LYS A 153 2.92 44.44 -25.07
CA LYS A 153 2.36 44.98 -23.82
C LYS A 153 2.87 46.36 -23.42
N GLU A 154 3.94 46.87 -24.01
CA GLU A 154 4.53 48.16 -23.61
C GLU A 154 4.65 49.10 -24.82
N ALA A 155 3.52 49.66 -25.24
CA ALA A 155 3.51 50.99 -25.83
C ALA A 155 3.40 51.97 -24.66
N LEU A 156 4.44 52.79 -24.44
CA LEU A 156 4.59 53.85 -23.43
C LEU A 156 5.40 53.48 -22.16
N VAL A 157 6.75 53.36 -22.22
CA VAL A 157 7.65 53.92 -21.17
C VAL A 157 9.07 54.20 -21.74
N ASP A 158 9.62 55.36 -21.34
CA ASP A 158 10.93 56.00 -21.57
C ASP A 158 12.15 55.17 -22.01
N GLU A 159 12.94 55.76 -22.91
CA GLU A 159 14.17 55.23 -23.52
C GLU A 159 15.38 55.05 -22.58
N ASN A 160 15.26 55.33 -21.27
CA ASN A 160 16.42 55.34 -20.35
C ASN A 160 16.31 54.45 -19.09
N SER A 161 15.38 53.50 -19.05
CA SER A 161 15.30 52.48 -17.99
C SER A 161 15.41 51.07 -18.58
N PHE A 162 16.63 50.63 -18.88
CA PHE A 162 16.89 49.23 -19.26
C PHE A 162 16.88 48.31 -18.03
N CYS A 163 15.77 48.25 -17.31
CA CYS A 163 15.53 47.23 -16.31
C CYS A 163 14.99 45.98 -17.02
N VAL A 164 15.89 45.06 -17.34
CA VAL A 164 15.54 43.74 -17.88
C VAL A 164 14.63 43.03 -16.86
N ARG A 165 13.30 43.08 -17.05
CA ARG A 165 12.34 42.35 -16.24
C ARG A 165 12.63 40.85 -16.37
N ARG A 166 13.16 40.25 -15.30
CA ARG A 166 13.39 38.81 -15.21
C ARG A 166 12.09 38.15 -14.77
N GLU A 167 11.52 37.29 -15.61
CA GLU A 167 10.35 36.49 -15.26
C GLU A 167 10.77 35.27 -14.44
N LYS A 168 10.04 35.01 -13.35
CA LYS A 168 10.23 33.81 -12.53
C LYS A 168 9.48 32.65 -13.19
N LYS A 169 10.19 31.64 -13.69
CA LYS A 169 9.60 30.39 -14.20
C LYS A 169 9.77 29.28 -13.17
N LYS A 170 8.76 28.41 -13.08
CA LYS A 170 8.73 27.24 -12.20
C LYS A 170 8.49 25.99 -13.06
N THR A 171 9.29 24.95 -12.87
CA THR A 171 9.22 23.70 -13.64
C THR A 171 9.29 22.51 -12.69
N LEU A 172 8.37 21.55 -12.81
CA LEU A 172 8.39 20.32 -12.02
C LEU A 172 9.55 19.44 -12.48
N LEU A 173 10.37 18.97 -11.53
CA LEU A 173 11.50 18.10 -11.77
C LEU A 173 11.13 16.62 -11.58
N CYS A 174 10.54 16.29 -10.43
CA CYS A 174 10.10 14.93 -10.14
C CYS A 174 9.06 14.90 -9.02
N GLU A 175 8.37 13.76 -8.95
CA GLU A 175 7.39 13.42 -7.92
C GLU A 175 7.90 12.16 -7.20
N ILE A 176 7.95 12.20 -5.87
CA ILE A 176 8.43 11.10 -5.03
C ILE A 176 7.30 10.69 -4.08
N PRO A 177 6.75 9.47 -4.19
CA PRO A 177 5.72 9.01 -3.28
C PRO A 177 6.31 8.70 -1.91
N ILE A 178 5.65 9.14 -0.85
CA ILE A 178 6.05 8.90 0.54
C ILE A 178 4.88 8.42 1.38
N THR A 179 5.19 7.64 2.41
CA THR A 179 4.20 7.07 3.33
C THR A 179 4.57 7.35 4.77
N ILE A 180 3.58 7.72 5.58
CA ILE A 180 3.73 7.87 7.03
C ILE A 180 2.75 6.93 7.75
N PRO A 181 3.14 6.29 8.87
CA PRO A 181 2.28 5.38 9.59
C PRO A 181 1.17 6.12 10.32
N LYS A 182 0.01 5.47 10.48
CA LYS A 182 -1.10 6.01 11.26
C LYS A 182 -0.91 5.66 12.72
N TYR A 183 -0.69 6.66 13.55
CA TYR A 183 -0.50 6.51 14.99
C TYR A 183 -1.81 6.49 15.79
N HIS A 184 -2.93 6.88 15.16
CA HIS A 184 -4.25 6.97 15.78
C HIS A 184 -5.20 5.81 15.46
N VAL A 185 -4.77 4.81 14.69
CA VAL A 185 -5.67 3.72 14.29
C VAL A 185 -5.60 2.61 15.31
N GLU A 186 -6.56 2.59 16.23
CA GLU A 186 -6.90 1.36 16.94
C GLU A 186 -7.20 0.28 15.88
N PRO A 187 -6.56 -0.89 15.95
CA PRO A 187 -6.84 -1.96 14.99
C PRO A 187 -8.33 -2.24 15.03
N SER A 188 -8.99 -2.20 13.86
CA SER A 188 -10.42 -2.53 13.78
C SER A 188 -10.61 -3.89 14.47
N PRO A 189 -11.51 -4.01 15.46
CA PRO A 189 -11.69 -5.26 16.16
C PRO A 189 -11.98 -6.35 15.13
N VAL A 190 -11.26 -7.47 15.24
CA VAL A 190 -11.50 -8.65 14.40
C VAL A 190 -13.01 -8.92 14.45
N PRO A 191 -13.70 -9.08 13.31
CA PRO A 191 -15.14 -9.29 13.32
C PRO A 191 -15.44 -10.55 14.13
N LEU A 192 -15.90 -10.36 15.36
CA LEU A 192 -16.34 -11.44 16.23
C LEU A 192 -17.59 -12.02 15.59
N GLN A 193 -17.49 -13.27 15.10
CA GLN A 193 -18.68 -13.99 14.67
C GLN A 193 -19.60 -14.12 15.88
N ALA A 194 -20.86 -13.72 15.73
CA ALA A 194 -21.84 -13.88 16.80
C ALA A 194 -21.84 -15.35 17.27
N PRO A 195 -21.70 -15.62 18.59
CA PRO A 195 -21.71 -16.98 19.11
C PRO A 195 -23.10 -17.58 18.84
N VAL A 196 -23.16 -18.49 17.87
CA VAL A 196 -24.39 -19.23 17.56
C VAL A 196 -24.45 -20.42 18.50
N VAL A 197 -25.28 -20.32 19.53
CA VAL A 197 -25.59 -21.44 20.42
C VAL A 197 -26.60 -22.35 19.71
N ILE A 198 -26.19 -23.58 19.42
CA ILE A 198 -27.11 -24.63 19.00
C ILE A 198 -27.87 -25.07 20.26
N ARG A 199 -29.17 -24.79 20.35
CA ARG A 199 -30.01 -25.28 21.46
C ARG A 199 -30.33 -26.75 21.22
N ASN A 200 -30.05 -27.60 22.20
CA ASN A 200 -30.12 -29.06 22.11
C ASN A 200 -31.54 -29.64 22.15
N ASP A 201 -32.58 -28.80 22.25
CA ASP A 201 -33.91 -29.24 22.72
C ASP A 201 -34.92 -29.55 21.61
N SER A 202 -34.59 -29.36 20.33
CA SER A 202 -35.59 -29.40 19.25
C SER A 202 -35.18 -30.17 17.99
N ASP A 203 -34.00 -30.77 17.95
CA ASP A 203 -33.48 -31.43 16.74
C ASP A 203 -32.64 -32.67 17.10
N PRO A 204 -32.80 -33.81 16.41
CA PRO A 204 -31.94 -34.99 16.59
C PRO A 204 -30.46 -34.71 16.28
N VAL A 205 -30.14 -33.66 15.50
CA VAL A 205 -28.77 -33.23 15.23
C VAL A 205 -28.35 -32.12 16.20
N ASN A 206 -27.84 -32.53 17.36
CA ASN A 206 -27.41 -31.64 18.45
C ASN A 206 -25.89 -31.41 18.49
N ASP A 207 -25.44 -30.44 19.31
CA ASP A 207 -24.01 -30.09 19.47
C ASP A 207 -23.18 -31.31 19.87
N ASP A 208 -23.72 -32.11 20.79
CA ASP A 208 -23.08 -33.33 21.29
C ASP A 208 -22.87 -34.36 20.18
N LEU A 209 -23.87 -34.60 19.32
CA LEU A 209 -23.72 -35.50 18.17
C LEU A 209 -22.64 -34.98 17.22
N MET A 210 -22.59 -33.67 16.96
CA MET A 210 -21.59 -33.08 16.08
C MET A 210 -20.17 -33.22 16.63
N ARG A 211 -19.98 -33.14 17.95
CA ARG A 211 -18.68 -33.39 18.60
C ARG A 211 -18.27 -34.86 18.51
N HIS A 212 -19.17 -35.79 18.81
CA HIS A 212 -18.88 -37.23 18.69
C HIS A 212 -18.53 -37.61 17.24
N LEU A 213 -19.30 -37.11 16.26
CA LEU A 213 -19.00 -37.32 14.85
C LEU A 213 -17.66 -36.70 14.46
N ALA A 214 -17.34 -35.50 14.97
CA ALA A 214 -16.06 -34.85 14.70
C ALA A 214 -14.88 -35.67 15.22
N ALA A 215 -14.97 -36.24 16.43
CA ALA A 215 -13.94 -37.10 17.01
C ALA A 215 -13.68 -38.35 16.17
N ASP A 216 -14.74 -38.99 15.67
CA ASP A 216 -14.64 -40.28 14.97
C ASP A 216 -14.37 -40.14 13.45
N MET A 217 -14.60 -38.98 12.82
CA MET A 217 -14.56 -38.83 11.35
C MET A 217 -13.22 -39.14 10.69
N GLY A 218 -12.10 -38.96 11.41
CA GLY A 218 -10.74 -39.12 10.86
C GLY A 218 -10.50 -38.28 9.60
N ASP A 219 -9.51 -38.66 8.79
CA ASP A 219 -9.04 -37.90 7.61
C ASP A 219 -10.07 -37.79 6.45
N GLU A 220 -11.12 -38.59 6.49
CA GLU A 220 -12.14 -38.66 5.44
C GLU A 220 -13.12 -37.49 5.48
N TRP A 221 -13.04 -36.66 6.52
CA TRP A 221 -13.90 -35.50 6.72
C TRP A 221 -13.93 -34.55 5.52
N ARG A 222 -12.82 -34.45 4.77
CA ARG A 222 -12.73 -33.61 3.56
C ARG A 222 -13.65 -34.10 2.44
N LYS A 223 -13.76 -35.43 2.28
CA LYS A 223 -14.64 -36.05 1.27
C LYS A 223 -16.10 -35.94 1.69
N VAL A 224 -16.37 -36.12 2.99
CA VAL A 224 -17.67 -35.87 3.60
C VAL A 224 -18.10 -34.41 3.39
N ALA A 225 -17.22 -33.43 3.63
CA ALA A 225 -17.50 -32.01 3.41
C ALA A 225 -17.89 -31.69 1.96
N MET A 226 -17.23 -32.30 0.97
CA MET A 226 -17.59 -32.16 -0.43
C MET A 226 -18.96 -32.76 -0.74
N THR A 227 -19.30 -33.90 -0.12
CA THR A 227 -20.61 -34.55 -0.27
C THR A 227 -21.73 -33.75 0.40
N LEU A 228 -21.41 -33.05 1.50
CA LEU A 228 -22.27 -32.09 2.19
C LEU A 228 -22.35 -30.71 1.49
N ASN A 229 -21.79 -30.60 0.27
CA ASN A 229 -21.81 -29.39 -0.56
C ASN A 229 -21.14 -28.16 0.09
N ILE A 230 -20.09 -28.38 0.88
CA ILE A 230 -19.20 -27.31 1.35
C ILE A 230 -18.17 -27.02 0.27
N SER A 231 -18.04 -25.74 -0.12
CA SER A 231 -17.11 -25.34 -1.16
C SER A 231 -15.65 -25.56 -0.75
N ARG A 232 -14.78 -25.90 -1.70
CA ARG A 232 -13.34 -26.08 -1.47
C ARG A 232 -12.69 -24.86 -0.82
N ALA A 233 -13.08 -23.66 -1.23
CA ALA A 233 -12.62 -22.41 -0.62
C ALA A 233 -12.96 -22.32 0.88
N ARG A 234 -14.14 -22.80 1.28
CA ARG A 234 -14.53 -22.83 2.70
C ARG A 234 -13.75 -23.88 3.49
N ILE A 235 -13.49 -25.05 2.90
CA ILE A 235 -12.67 -26.09 3.53
C ILE A 235 -11.25 -25.56 3.80
N GLN A 236 -10.65 -24.85 2.82
CA GLN A 236 -9.34 -24.22 2.98
C GLN A 236 -9.33 -23.11 4.04
N ALA A 237 -10.41 -22.32 4.13
CA ALA A 237 -10.53 -21.30 5.17
C ALA A 237 -10.59 -21.91 6.58
N ILE A 238 -11.32 -23.03 6.75
CA ILE A 238 -11.39 -23.74 8.04
C ILE A 238 -9.98 -24.21 8.45
N LEU A 239 -9.24 -24.84 7.54
CA LEU A 239 -7.87 -25.30 7.79
C LEU A 239 -6.93 -24.17 8.19
N ARG A 240 -6.95 -23.06 7.45
CA ARG A 240 -6.11 -21.90 7.74
C ARG A 240 -6.43 -21.33 9.13
N ASN A 241 -7.70 -21.26 9.51
CA ASN A 241 -8.08 -20.74 10.81
C ASN A 241 -7.60 -21.65 11.94
N THR A 242 -7.75 -22.97 11.80
CA THR A 242 -7.26 -23.95 12.78
C THR A 242 -5.74 -23.89 12.97
N GLN A 243 -4.98 -23.67 11.90
CA GLN A 243 -3.52 -23.53 11.94
C GLN A 243 -3.02 -22.26 12.63
N ILE A 244 -3.83 -21.20 12.64
CA ILE A 244 -3.47 -19.91 13.25
C ILE A 244 -3.77 -19.90 14.76
N SER A 245 -4.69 -20.75 15.23
CA SER A 245 -5.22 -20.71 16.60
C SER A 245 -4.83 -21.88 17.51
N ASP A 246 -3.71 -22.57 17.24
CA ASP A 246 -3.25 -23.77 17.97
C ASP A 246 -4.36 -24.82 18.20
N SER A 247 -5.32 -24.89 17.28
CA SER A 247 -6.52 -25.73 17.44
C SER A 247 -6.30 -27.12 16.87
N THR A 248 -7.01 -28.11 17.40
CA THR A 248 -6.84 -29.53 17.03
C THR A 248 -7.51 -29.85 15.68
N ASP A 249 -7.11 -30.95 15.03
CA ASP A 249 -7.80 -31.42 13.81
C ASP A 249 -9.27 -31.82 14.08
N GLU A 250 -9.59 -32.20 15.31
CA GLU A 250 -10.97 -32.40 15.76
C GLU A 250 -11.78 -31.10 15.69
N ASP A 251 -11.20 -29.96 16.06
CA ASP A 251 -11.85 -28.64 15.94
C ASP A 251 -12.14 -28.29 14.48
N ALA A 252 -11.23 -28.64 13.54
CA ALA A 252 -11.47 -28.45 12.11
C ALA A 252 -12.65 -29.29 11.60
N ARG A 253 -12.73 -30.56 12.02
CA ARG A 253 -13.84 -31.49 11.70
C ARG A 253 -15.16 -30.99 12.27
N TYR A 254 -15.14 -30.51 13.51
CA TYR A 254 -16.30 -29.92 14.17
C TYR A 254 -16.78 -28.63 13.47
N GLN A 255 -15.87 -27.71 13.17
CA GLN A 255 -16.19 -26.46 12.45
C GLN A 255 -16.77 -26.73 11.05
N MET A 256 -16.32 -27.80 10.39
CA MET A 256 -16.88 -28.25 9.12
C MET A 256 -18.36 -28.65 9.28
N LEU A 257 -18.65 -29.53 10.24
CA LEU A 257 -20.02 -29.99 10.54
C LEU A 257 -20.94 -28.84 10.92
N ILE A 258 -20.47 -27.91 11.75
CA ILE A 258 -21.21 -26.71 12.15
C ILE A 258 -21.45 -25.78 10.96
N THR A 259 -20.46 -25.64 10.07
CA THR A 259 -20.59 -24.85 8.84
C THR A 259 -21.66 -25.42 7.92
N TRP A 260 -21.74 -26.76 7.80
CA TRP A 260 -22.82 -27.41 7.07
C TRP A 260 -24.17 -27.17 7.75
N LEU A 261 -24.28 -27.41 9.06
CA LEU A 261 -25.53 -27.27 9.81
C LEU A 261 -26.10 -25.84 9.69
N LYS A 262 -25.24 -24.82 9.76
CA LYS A 262 -25.63 -23.40 9.60
C LYS A 262 -26.18 -23.07 8.20
N LYS A 263 -25.81 -23.83 7.17
CA LYS A 263 -26.30 -23.63 5.80
C LYS A 263 -27.60 -24.36 5.49
N MET A 264 -28.02 -25.30 6.33
CA MET A 264 -29.17 -26.14 6.05
C MET A 264 -30.50 -25.42 6.35
N PRO A 265 -31.47 -25.44 5.43
CA PRO A 265 -32.84 -25.00 5.72
C PRO A 265 -33.48 -25.86 6.83
N LYS A 266 -34.38 -25.27 7.63
CA LYS A 266 -35.07 -26.00 8.71
C LYS A 266 -35.98 -27.15 8.21
N SER A 267 -36.42 -27.11 6.95
CA SER A 267 -37.32 -28.08 6.35
C SER A 267 -36.63 -29.34 5.82
N ILE A 268 -35.29 -29.37 5.79
CA ILE A 268 -34.55 -30.52 5.27
C ILE A 268 -34.37 -31.58 6.36
N GLU A 269 -34.51 -32.85 5.99
CA GLU A 269 -34.26 -33.96 6.90
C GLU A 269 -32.74 -34.14 7.09
N LYS A 270 -32.20 -33.49 8.12
CA LYS A 270 -30.76 -33.42 8.40
C LYS A 270 -30.13 -34.79 8.61
N VAL A 271 -30.87 -35.69 9.25
CA VAL A 271 -30.47 -37.07 9.56
C VAL A 271 -30.21 -37.86 8.28
N THR A 272 -31.08 -37.77 7.27
CA THR A 272 -30.91 -38.51 6.02
C THR A 272 -29.77 -37.96 5.19
N VAL A 273 -29.58 -36.63 5.16
CA VAL A 273 -28.45 -36.01 4.46
C VAL A 273 -27.11 -36.44 5.07
N LEU A 274 -26.97 -36.44 6.41
CA LEU A 274 -25.76 -36.90 7.08
C LEU A 274 -25.52 -38.39 6.86
N THR A 275 -26.55 -39.22 7.05
CA THR A 275 -26.47 -40.67 6.84
C THR A 275 -25.97 -40.98 5.43
N ASN A 276 -26.55 -40.33 4.41
CA ASN A 276 -26.16 -40.55 3.01
C ASN A 276 -24.73 -40.06 2.75
N ALA A 277 -24.33 -38.93 3.35
CA ALA A 277 -22.96 -38.44 3.21
C ALA A 277 -21.94 -39.41 3.82
N PHE A 278 -22.20 -39.98 5.00
CA PHE A 278 -21.31 -40.95 5.62
C PHE A 278 -21.27 -42.29 4.87
N MET A 279 -22.43 -42.80 4.45
CA MET A 279 -22.52 -44.03 3.63
C MET A 279 -21.73 -43.91 2.32
N LYS A 280 -21.84 -42.77 1.63
CA LYS A 280 -21.15 -42.53 0.34
C LYS A 280 -19.62 -42.44 0.49
N ASN A 281 -19.13 -42.06 1.67
CA ASN A 281 -17.71 -41.87 1.93
C ASN A 281 -17.06 -43.05 2.68
N GLY A 282 -17.76 -44.20 2.79
CA GLY A 282 -17.19 -45.43 3.36
C GLY A 282 -17.27 -45.53 4.89
N ARG A 283 -18.10 -44.69 5.53
CA ARG A 283 -18.27 -44.65 6.99
C ARG A 283 -19.69 -45.01 7.43
N PRO A 284 -20.10 -46.28 7.25
CA PRO A 284 -21.43 -46.74 7.68
C PRO A 284 -21.57 -46.75 9.20
N ASP A 285 -20.46 -46.85 9.94
CA ASP A 285 -20.36 -46.74 11.40
C ASP A 285 -20.97 -45.41 11.88
N LEU A 286 -20.56 -44.29 11.30
CA LEU A 286 -21.06 -42.95 11.66
C LEU A 286 -22.52 -42.76 11.23
N ALA A 287 -22.91 -43.33 10.09
CA ALA A 287 -24.29 -43.30 9.62
C ALA A 287 -25.23 -44.03 10.59
N VAL A 288 -24.79 -45.13 11.20
CA VAL A 288 -25.53 -45.85 12.23
C VAL A 288 -25.64 -45.03 13.51
N GLN A 289 -24.56 -44.37 13.96
CA GLN A 289 -24.59 -43.49 15.14
C GLN A 289 -25.63 -42.36 14.99
N VAL A 290 -25.69 -41.72 13.82
CA VAL A 290 -26.68 -40.67 13.51
C VAL A 290 -28.12 -41.21 13.60
N ARG A 291 -28.37 -42.42 13.07
CA ARG A 291 -29.69 -43.06 13.14
C ARG A 291 -30.09 -43.46 14.54
N ILE A 292 -29.17 -44.01 15.35
CA ILE A 292 -29.45 -44.38 16.75
C ILE A 292 -29.87 -43.15 17.56
N LYS A 293 -29.22 -42.00 17.35
CA LYS A 293 -29.58 -40.74 18.00
C LYS A 293 -30.93 -40.20 17.54
N ASP A 294 -31.26 -40.31 16.25
CA ASP A 294 -32.58 -39.97 15.72
C ASP A 294 -33.69 -40.86 16.32
N GLU A 295 -33.46 -42.17 16.40
CA GLU A 295 -34.41 -43.10 17.04
C GLU A 295 -34.60 -42.80 18.54
N ALA A 296 -33.52 -42.50 19.26
CA ALA A 296 -33.59 -42.12 20.66
C ALA A 296 -34.37 -40.80 20.85
N PHE A 297 -34.17 -39.82 19.97
CA PHE A 297 -34.90 -38.56 19.98
C PHE A 297 -36.40 -38.77 19.72
N ARG A 298 -36.76 -39.59 18.72
CA ARG A 298 -38.18 -39.94 18.44
C ARG A 298 -38.85 -40.68 19.59
N ARG A 299 -38.14 -41.60 20.26
CA ARG A 299 -38.64 -42.31 21.46
C ARG A 299 -38.88 -41.34 22.62
N ASN A 300 -37.98 -40.39 22.86
CA ASN A 300 -38.12 -39.41 23.92
C ASN A 300 -39.29 -38.44 23.69
N ILE A 301 -39.54 -38.04 22.43
CA ILE A 301 -40.73 -37.24 22.07
C ILE A 301 -42.02 -38.03 22.31
N THR A 302 -42.04 -39.32 21.97
CA THR A 302 -43.24 -40.17 22.12
C THR A 302 -43.57 -40.46 23.59
N GLN A 303 -42.61 -40.33 24.51
CA GLN A 303 -42.81 -40.51 25.96
C GLN A 303 -43.17 -39.22 26.72
N THR A 304 -43.08 -38.06 26.07
CA THR A 304 -43.34 -36.74 26.69
C THR A 304 -44.67 -36.11 26.26
N VAL A 305 -45.44 -36.81 25.42
CA VAL A 305 -46.84 -36.50 25.04
C VAL A 305 -47.77 -37.46 25.75
#